data_AF-A0A0L0QV83-F1
#
_entry.id   AF-A0A0L0QV83-F1
#
_cell.length_a   1.000
_cell.length_b   1.000
_cell.length_c   1.000
_cell.angle_alpha   90.00
_cell.angle_beta   90.00
_cell.angle_gamma   90.00
#
_symmetry.space_group_name_H-M   'P 1'
#
loop_
_entity.id
_entity.type
_entity.pdbx_description
1 polymer ?
#
loop_
_entity_poly.entity_id
_entity_poly.type
_entity_poly.pdbx_seq_one_letter_code
_entity_poly.pdbx_strand_id
1 'polypeptide(L)'
;MKLYNSKKDKELYYYFNAKKEKLWCYRHRYYDALGKRREKYKQGFKSEDEAYRELLDVKTNILNGNLRQVEKSNLTVAEWLDIWYETHKNEWKKSTKDHRKGVIKSRIKPLIGNYKLTQLDKTTYKRVFINKLLARMEPSTVQLLHRIFKAAINAAVDDEILDRNRFTKIKIQKEKKEDRNFLTPDELNIFLPAAKKYLSITSYTLTLLLTFTGFRKGEAFGLQWNDVCFKKKTITVNRTRDIHGIRTPKSEKSYRNIKVDDVLVNQLKTYQLWCKEIKLSLGSHLNEDDIIFINRDGRPCHDYILNRAFRNLFKKIGIKEITPHGLRHTHATILIGNRVPVIEIAERLGNSPQMIYNVYGHSFDKLENESVKGFTSSVDLDAIK
;
A
#
# COMPACT_ATOMS: atom_id res chain seq x y z
N MET A 1 -46.83 22.73 14.14
CA MET A 1 -46.76 23.58 12.92
C MET A 1 -47.94 23.22 12.03
N LYS A 2 -48.81 24.17 11.69
CA LYS A 2 -49.97 23.91 10.82
C LYS A 2 -49.50 23.84 9.36
N LEU A 3 -49.79 22.72 8.70
CA LEU A 3 -49.48 22.50 7.28
C LEU A 3 -50.72 22.77 6.43
N TYR A 4 -50.49 23.33 5.24
CA TYR A 4 -51.53 23.62 4.26
C TYR A 4 -51.19 22.92 2.94
N ASN A 5 -52.17 22.32 2.28
CA ASN A 5 -51.94 21.53 1.07
C ASN A 5 -51.61 22.42 -0.14
N SER A 6 -50.69 21.94 -0.98
CA SER A 6 -50.51 22.44 -2.34
C SER A 6 -51.62 21.91 -3.26
N LYS A 7 -51.92 22.64 -4.35
CA LYS A 7 -52.75 22.14 -5.45
C LYS A 7 -51.98 21.25 -6.44
N LYS A 8 -50.63 21.32 -6.45
CA LYS A 8 -49.78 20.58 -7.41
C LYS A 8 -49.61 19.11 -7.06
N ASP A 9 -49.55 18.77 -5.78
CA ASP A 9 -49.38 17.39 -5.32
C ASP A 9 -49.94 17.22 -3.89
N LYS A 10 -50.56 16.06 -3.63
CA LYS A 10 -51.16 15.73 -2.31
C LYS A 10 -50.10 15.54 -1.22
N GLU A 11 -48.85 15.31 -1.60
CA GLU A 11 -47.71 15.14 -0.69
C GLU A 11 -46.86 16.40 -0.55
N LEU A 12 -47.33 17.52 -1.12
CA LEU A 12 -46.68 18.83 -1.08
C LEU A 12 -47.50 19.82 -0.23
N TYR A 13 -46.81 20.56 0.64
CA TYR A 13 -47.43 21.42 1.64
C TYR A 13 -46.68 22.75 1.77
N TYR A 14 -47.33 23.76 2.34
CA TYR A 14 -46.68 24.98 2.83
C TYR A 14 -46.99 25.24 4.31
N TYR A 15 -46.14 26.04 4.95
CA TYR A 15 -46.25 26.47 6.34
C TYR A 15 -45.68 27.87 6.52
N PHE A 16 -45.93 28.46 7.68
CA PHE A 16 -45.32 29.72 8.09
C PHE A 16 -44.34 29.47 9.24
N ASN A 17 -43.12 29.99 9.11
CA ASN A 17 -42.11 29.89 10.18
C ASN A 17 -42.39 30.92 11.30
N ALA A 18 -41.53 30.95 12.32
CA ALA A 18 -41.65 31.90 13.45
C ALA A 18 -41.60 33.39 13.02
N LYS A 19 -41.01 33.68 11.86
CA LYS A 19 -40.94 35.02 11.26
C LYS A 19 -42.11 35.33 10.31
N LYS A 20 -43.13 34.47 10.27
CA LYS A 20 -44.28 34.55 9.34
C LYS A 20 -43.90 34.47 7.86
N GLU A 21 -42.73 33.90 7.53
CA GLU A 21 -42.34 33.65 6.14
C GLU A 21 -43.00 32.36 5.64
N LYS A 22 -43.61 32.41 4.44
CA LYS A 22 -44.18 31.24 3.78
C LYS A 22 -43.06 30.36 3.23
N LEU A 23 -42.99 29.13 3.69
CA LEU A 23 -42.04 28.12 3.25
C LEU A 23 -42.77 26.85 2.82
N TRP A 24 -42.12 26.05 1.98
CA TRP A 24 -42.67 24.83 1.44
C TRP A 24 -41.97 23.60 2.02
N CYS A 25 -42.69 22.48 2.05
CA CYS A 25 -42.22 21.19 2.50
C CYS A 25 -42.97 20.06 1.77
N TYR A 26 -42.38 18.87 1.73
CA TYR A 26 -43.07 17.68 1.24
C TYR A 26 -42.97 16.55 2.26
N ARG A 27 -43.92 15.61 2.17
CA ARG A 27 -43.95 14.39 2.96
C ARG A 27 -44.36 13.22 2.06
N HIS A 28 -43.38 12.41 1.66
CA HIS A 28 -43.60 11.24 0.82
C HIS A 28 -43.45 9.96 1.62
N ARG A 29 -44.46 9.07 1.54
CA ARG A 29 -44.46 7.78 2.25
C ARG A 29 -44.17 6.66 1.27
N TYR A 30 -43.26 5.78 1.63
CA TYR A 30 -42.81 4.67 0.77
C TYR A 30 -42.55 3.40 1.60
N TYR A 31 -42.31 2.27 0.96
CA TYR A 31 -41.91 1.03 1.61
C TYR A 31 -40.43 0.77 1.34
N ASP A 32 -39.67 0.43 2.38
CA ASP A 32 -38.27 0.02 2.23
C ASP A 32 -38.16 -1.40 1.63
N ALA A 33 -36.92 -1.82 1.32
CA ALA A 33 -36.65 -3.14 0.73
C ALA A 33 -37.08 -4.33 1.61
N LEU A 34 -37.40 -4.09 2.89
CA LEU A 34 -37.90 -5.10 3.84
C LEU A 34 -39.44 -5.03 4.00
N GLY A 35 -40.12 -4.26 3.15
CA GLY A 35 -41.58 -4.06 3.22
C GLY A 35 -42.02 -3.18 4.39
N LYS A 36 -41.10 -2.46 5.06
CA LYS A 36 -41.44 -1.58 6.17
C LYS A 36 -41.79 -0.18 5.67
N ARG A 37 -42.89 0.37 6.15
CA ARG A 37 -43.32 1.73 5.79
C ARG A 37 -42.33 2.77 6.34
N ARG A 38 -41.85 3.65 5.46
CA ARG A 38 -40.95 4.78 5.75
C ARG A 38 -41.57 6.09 5.28
N GLU A 39 -41.02 7.19 5.76
CA GLU A 39 -41.44 8.55 5.38
C GLU A 39 -40.21 9.42 5.11
N LYS A 40 -40.19 10.07 3.95
CA LYS A 40 -39.23 11.12 3.61
C LYS A 40 -39.91 12.47 3.79
N TYR A 41 -39.41 13.25 4.73
CA TYR A 41 -39.88 14.61 5.01
C TYR A 41 -38.73 15.60 4.86
N LYS A 42 -38.97 16.70 4.14
CA LYS A 42 -38.03 17.82 4.03
C LYS A 42 -38.82 19.13 3.95
N GLN A 43 -38.30 20.15 4.63
CA GLN A 43 -38.94 21.46 4.79
C GLN A 43 -37.94 22.61 4.58
N GLY A 44 -38.47 23.82 4.41
CA GLY A 44 -37.68 25.05 4.34
C GLY A 44 -37.41 25.57 2.92
N PHE A 45 -38.12 25.04 1.92
CA PHE A 45 -38.01 25.50 0.54
C PHE A 45 -38.66 26.87 0.36
N LYS A 46 -38.08 27.73 -0.48
CA LYS A 46 -38.56 29.11 -0.67
C LYS A 46 -39.71 29.20 -1.68
N SER A 47 -39.87 28.20 -2.54
CA SER A 47 -40.93 28.16 -3.56
C SER A 47 -41.61 26.79 -3.67
N GLU A 48 -42.84 26.78 -4.18
CA GLU A 48 -43.60 25.56 -4.45
C GLU A 48 -42.88 24.65 -5.44
N ASP A 49 -42.30 25.25 -6.50
CA ASP A 49 -41.62 24.52 -7.57
C ASP A 49 -40.33 23.86 -7.11
N GLU A 50 -39.58 24.51 -6.21
CA GLU A 50 -38.36 23.93 -5.63
C GLU A 50 -38.68 22.69 -4.80
N ALA A 51 -39.71 22.78 -3.94
CA ALA A 51 -40.18 21.66 -3.14
C ALA A 51 -40.79 20.54 -4.00
N TYR A 52 -41.52 20.90 -5.06
CA TYR A 52 -42.14 19.94 -5.98
C TYR A 52 -41.09 19.19 -6.82
N ARG A 53 -40.06 19.87 -7.32
CA ARG A 53 -38.95 19.21 -8.05
C ARG A 53 -38.23 18.19 -7.19
N GLU A 54 -37.94 18.52 -5.93
CA GLU A 54 -37.32 17.56 -5.01
C GLU A 54 -38.25 16.38 -4.69
N LEU A 55 -39.56 16.62 -4.53
CA LEU A 55 -40.55 15.56 -4.35
C LEU A 55 -40.60 14.61 -5.56
N LEU A 56 -40.58 15.14 -6.78
CA LEU A 56 -40.54 14.34 -8.00
C LEU A 56 -39.25 13.52 -8.12
N ASP A 57 -38.10 14.08 -7.73
CA ASP A 57 -36.83 13.35 -7.70
C ASP A 57 -36.88 12.18 -6.71
N VAL A 58 -37.43 12.40 -5.51
CA VAL A 58 -37.65 11.33 -4.52
C VAL A 58 -38.57 10.23 -5.07
N LYS A 59 -39.71 10.60 -5.66
CA LYS A 59 -40.67 9.65 -6.26
C LYS A 59 -40.03 8.85 -7.39
N THR A 60 -39.31 9.52 -8.29
CA THR A 60 -38.64 8.91 -9.45
C THR A 60 -37.57 7.93 -9.01
N ASN A 61 -36.74 8.29 -8.01
CA ASN A 61 -35.72 7.40 -7.47
C ASN A 61 -36.34 6.14 -6.83
N ILE A 62 -37.46 6.28 -6.12
CA ILE A 62 -38.18 5.13 -5.55
C ILE A 62 -38.75 4.24 -6.65
N LEU A 63 -39.41 4.82 -7.65
CA LEU A 63 -39.99 4.09 -8.78
C LEU A 63 -38.93 3.33 -9.59
N ASN A 64 -37.73 3.88 -9.73
CA ASN A 64 -36.62 3.27 -10.43
C ASN A 64 -35.86 2.22 -9.58
N GLY A 65 -36.33 1.90 -8.37
CA GLY A 65 -35.69 0.93 -7.47
C GLY A 65 -34.50 1.48 -6.67
N ASN A 66 -34.16 2.76 -6.79
CA ASN A 66 -33.06 3.42 -6.08
C ASN A 66 -33.41 3.81 -4.62
N LEU A 67 -34.17 2.97 -3.92
CA LEU A 67 -34.65 3.19 -2.55
C LEU A 67 -33.51 3.52 -1.57
N ARG A 68 -32.36 2.82 -1.71
CA ARG A 68 -31.17 3.02 -0.87
C ARG A 68 -30.59 4.43 -1.01
N GLN A 69 -30.68 5.05 -2.19
CA GLN A 69 -30.19 6.42 -2.42
C GLN A 69 -31.06 7.45 -1.71
N VAL A 70 -32.38 7.23 -1.67
CA VAL A 70 -33.32 8.10 -0.96
C VAL A 70 -33.11 8.02 0.56
N GLU A 71 -32.90 6.82 1.08
CA GLU A 71 -32.61 6.57 2.49
C GLU A 71 -31.26 7.16 2.92
N LYS A 72 -30.22 6.98 2.10
CA LYS A 72 -28.84 7.41 2.40
C LYS A 72 -28.46 8.77 1.79
N SER A 73 -29.43 9.54 1.31
CA SER A 73 -29.19 10.88 0.70
C SER A 73 -28.49 11.89 1.62
N ASN A 74 -28.56 11.68 2.94
CA ASN A 74 -27.85 12.51 3.94
C ASN A 74 -26.52 11.91 4.40
N LEU A 75 -26.15 10.72 3.93
CA LEU A 75 -24.92 10.04 4.33
C LEU A 75 -23.71 10.89 3.95
N THR A 76 -22.90 11.21 4.92
CA THR A 76 -21.64 11.93 4.73
C THR A 76 -20.53 10.98 4.28
N VAL A 77 -19.48 11.54 3.70
CA VAL A 77 -18.27 10.77 3.36
C VAL A 77 -17.68 10.11 4.60
N ALA A 78 -17.69 10.78 5.76
CA ALA A 78 -17.14 10.22 6.99
C ALA A 78 -17.90 8.97 7.44
N GLU A 79 -19.23 9.05 7.48
CA GLU A 79 -20.10 7.92 7.88
C GLU A 79 -19.99 6.76 6.89
N TRP A 80 -19.97 7.06 5.58
CA TRP A 80 -19.76 6.03 4.57
C TRP A 80 -18.42 5.30 4.75
N LEU A 81 -17.34 6.04 5.02
CA LEU A 81 -16.02 5.42 5.21
C LEU A 81 -15.98 4.53 6.47
N ASP A 82 -16.77 4.83 7.50
CA ASP A 82 -16.90 3.96 8.67
C ASP A 82 -17.66 2.69 8.32
N ILE A 83 -18.81 2.80 7.65
CA ILE A 83 -19.59 1.65 7.17
C ILE A 83 -18.72 0.77 6.28
N TRP A 84 -18.09 1.36 5.26
CA TRP A 84 -17.22 0.64 4.32
C TRP A 84 -16.09 -0.09 5.03
N TYR A 85 -15.41 0.58 5.97
CA TYR A 85 -14.34 -0.03 6.74
C TYR A 85 -14.86 -1.21 7.57
N GLU A 86 -15.95 -1.04 8.30
CA GLU A 86 -16.50 -2.09 9.18
C GLU A 86 -17.00 -3.30 8.40
N THR A 87 -17.62 -3.10 7.24
CA THR A 87 -18.09 -4.19 6.36
C THR A 87 -16.93 -5.01 5.80
N HIS A 88 -15.85 -4.35 5.33
CA HIS A 88 -14.80 -5.03 4.57
C HIS A 88 -13.53 -5.34 5.39
N LYS A 89 -13.42 -4.85 6.62
CA LYS A 89 -12.19 -5.01 7.42
C LYS A 89 -11.75 -6.46 7.56
N ASN A 90 -12.65 -7.44 7.50
CA ASN A 90 -12.32 -8.85 7.69
C ASN A 90 -11.64 -9.50 6.48
N GLU A 91 -11.79 -8.92 5.29
CA GLU A 91 -11.13 -9.36 4.06
C GLU A 91 -9.65 -8.97 4.02
N TRP A 92 -9.24 -7.99 4.84
CA TRP A 92 -7.91 -7.40 4.77
C TRP A 92 -6.98 -7.99 5.83
N LYS A 93 -5.70 -8.14 5.47
CA LYS A 93 -4.65 -8.41 6.47
C LYS A 93 -4.57 -7.24 7.47
N LYS A 94 -4.22 -7.54 8.72
CA LYS A 94 -4.14 -6.57 9.84
C LYS A 94 -3.40 -5.26 9.49
N SER A 95 -2.23 -5.34 8.85
CA SER A 95 -1.47 -4.16 8.42
C SER A 95 -2.24 -3.26 7.43
N THR A 96 -3.06 -3.85 6.56
CA THR A 96 -3.92 -3.11 5.64
C THR A 96 -5.10 -2.47 6.38
N LYS A 97 -5.69 -3.17 7.37
CA LYS A 97 -6.71 -2.60 8.27
C LYS A 97 -6.17 -1.35 8.96
N ASP A 98 -5.03 -1.48 9.63
CA ASP A 98 -4.41 -0.40 10.40
C ASP A 98 -4.03 0.78 9.52
N HIS A 99 -3.46 0.52 8.33
CA HIS A 99 -3.14 1.57 7.36
C HIS A 99 -4.38 2.32 6.86
N ARG A 100 -5.43 1.60 6.43
CA ARG A 100 -6.67 2.21 5.96
C ARG A 100 -7.35 3.01 7.06
N LYS A 101 -7.48 2.45 8.27
CA LYS A 101 -8.07 3.13 9.44
C LYS A 101 -7.33 4.43 9.75
N GLY A 102 -6.00 4.37 9.79
CA GLY A 102 -5.14 5.53 10.03
C GLY A 102 -5.32 6.61 8.96
N VAL A 103 -5.29 6.24 7.69
CA VAL A 103 -5.49 7.16 6.55
C VAL A 103 -6.88 7.79 6.56
N ILE A 104 -7.94 7.00 6.74
CA ILE A 104 -9.33 7.48 6.78
C ILE A 104 -9.47 8.55 7.87
N LYS A 105 -9.02 8.22 9.09
CA LYS A 105 -9.14 9.10 10.27
C LYS A 105 -8.30 10.38 10.14
N SER A 106 -7.04 10.26 9.74
CA SER A 106 -6.08 11.37 9.81
C SER A 106 -5.98 12.23 8.55
N ARG A 107 -6.38 11.69 7.38
CA ARG A 107 -6.18 12.38 6.08
C ARG A 107 -7.48 12.63 5.33
N ILE A 108 -8.38 11.63 5.28
CA ILE A 108 -9.59 11.74 4.45
C ILE A 108 -10.70 12.51 5.17
N LYS A 109 -11.12 12.02 6.35
CA LYS A 109 -12.21 12.63 7.12
C LYS A 109 -11.99 14.11 7.44
N PRO A 110 -10.79 14.57 7.85
CA PRO A 110 -10.59 15.97 8.19
C PRO A 110 -10.76 16.95 7.02
N LEU A 111 -10.65 16.47 5.77
CA LEU A 111 -10.70 17.31 4.58
C LEU A 111 -12.07 17.25 3.87
N ILE A 112 -12.65 16.06 3.79
CA ILE A 112 -13.89 15.84 3.02
C ILE A 112 -14.97 15.08 3.78
N GLY A 113 -14.75 14.74 5.06
CA GLY A 113 -15.67 13.90 5.83
C GLY A 113 -17.06 14.48 5.98
N ASN A 114 -17.18 15.80 6.13
CA ASN A 114 -18.45 16.50 6.34
C ASN A 114 -19.29 16.70 5.07
N TYR A 115 -18.72 16.41 3.89
CA TYR A 115 -19.48 16.52 2.65
C TYR A 115 -20.45 15.36 2.55
N LYS A 116 -21.67 15.63 2.06
CA LYS A 116 -22.59 14.55 1.68
C LYS A 116 -21.99 13.75 0.54
N LEU A 117 -22.02 12.43 0.66
CA LEU A 117 -21.43 11.50 -0.31
C LEU A 117 -22.02 11.71 -1.72
N THR A 118 -23.33 11.94 -1.79
CA THR A 118 -24.09 12.16 -3.04
C THR A 118 -23.81 13.53 -3.68
N GLN A 119 -23.42 14.53 -2.89
CA GLN A 119 -23.20 15.92 -3.33
C GLN A 119 -21.73 16.25 -3.58
N LEU A 120 -20.79 15.42 -3.14
CA LEU A 120 -19.37 15.67 -3.37
C LEU A 120 -19.04 15.52 -4.87
N ASP A 121 -18.83 16.66 -5.53
CA ASP A 121 -18.46 16.70 -6.94
C ASP A 121 -16.93 16.59 -7.15
N LYS A 122 -16.54 16.32 -8.40
CA LYS A 122 -15.14 16.11 -8.80
C LYS A 122 -14.28 17.36 -8.62
N THR A 123 -14.81 18.55 -8.88
CA THR A 123 -14.10 19.82 -8.79
C THR A 123 -13.82 20.16 -7.33
N THR A 124 -14.84 20.04 -6.47
CA THR A 124 -14.70 20.20 -5.02
C THR A 124 -13.68 19.21 -4.48
N TYR A 125 -13.82 17.92 -4.77
CA TYR A 125 -12.86 16.89 -4.34
C TYR A 125 -11.42 17.22 -4.77
N LYS A 126 -11.18 17.63 -6.02
CA LYS A 126 -9.84 18.03 -6.47
C LYS A 126 -9.31 19.21 -5.66
N ARG A 127 -10.11 20.26 -5.48
CA ARG A 127 -9.70 21.48 -4.76
C ARG A 127 -9.40 21.21 -3.29
N VAL A 128 -10.32 20.58 -2.57
CA VAL A 128 -10.24 20.49 -1.10
C VAL A 128 -9.43 19.30 -0.60
N PHE A 129 -9.31 18.24 -1.40
CA PHE A 129 -8.59 17.02 -1.04
C PHE A 129 -7.27 16.91 -1.81
N ILE A 130 -7.32 16.74 -3.13
CA ILE A 130 -6.12 16.44 -3.93
C ILE A 130 -5.10 17.58 -3.89
N ASN A 131 -5.50 18.80 -4.27
CA ASN A 131 -4.59 19.94 -4.33
C ASN A 131 -4.03 20.30 -2.94
N LYS A 132 -4.89 20.24 -1.91
CA LYS A 132 -4.49 20.50 -0.52
C LYS A 132 -3.46 19.49 0.01
N LEU A 133 -3.57 18.23 -0.40
CA LEU A 133 -2.58 17.20 -0.06
C LEU A 133 -1.29 17.33 -0.88
N LEU A 134 -1.38 17.66 -2.18
CA LEU A 134 -0.21 17.89 -3.03
C LEU A 134 0.65 19.06 -2.55
N ALA A 135 0.05 20.07 -1.91
CA ALA A 135 0.80 21.17 -1.31
C ALA A 135 1.67 20.77 -0.11
N ARG A 136 1.52 19.54 0.42
CA ARG A 136 2.19 19.11 1.67
C ARG A 136 2.78 17.70 1.59
N MET A 137 2.56 16.98 0.49
CA MET A 137 2.88 15.55 0.38
C MET A 137 3.32 15.22 -1.04
N GLU A 138 4.18 14.21 -1.15
CA GLU A 138 4.60 13.66 -2.43
C GLU A 138 3.41 13.16 -3.26
N PRO A 139 3.41 13.36 -4.59
CA PRO A 139 2.31 12.92 -5.46
C PRO A 139 1.99 11.43 -5.35
N SER A 140 2.99 10.58 -5.11
CA SER A 140 2.82 9.13 -4.92
C SER A 140 1.98 8.81 -3.66
N THR A 141 2.15 9.59 -2.59
CA THR A 141 1.33 9.47 -1.38
C THR A 141 -0.10 9.92 -1.66
N VAL A 142 -0.30 11.05 -2.36
CA VAL A 142 -1.64 11.52 -2.72
C VAL A 142 -2.36 10.52 -3.63
N GLN A 143 -1.66 9.89 -4.56
CA GLN A 143 -2.19 8.79 -5.38
C GLN A 143 -2.62 7.58 -4.54
N LEU A 144 -1.87 7.21 -3.51
CA LEU A 144 -2.27 6.14 -2.58
C LEU A 144 -3.56 6.51 -1.85
N LEU A 145 -3.65 7.72 -1.31
CA LEU A 145 -4.85 8.22 -0.62
C LEU A 145 -6.06 8.26 -1.56
N HIS A 146 -5.87 8.74 -2.79
CA HIS A 146 -6.90 8.74 -3.83
C HIS A 146 -7.36 7.33 -4.20
N ARG A 147 -6.44 6.35 -4.30
CA ARG A 147 -6.79 4.94 -4.55
C ARG A 147 -7.64 4.34 -3.44
N ILE A 148 -7.30 4.62 -2.17
CA ILE A 148 -8.09 4.15 -1.02
C ILE A 148 -9.50 4.76 -1.07
N PHE A 149 -9.60 6.07 -1.30
CA PHE A 149 -10.89 6.74 -1.44
C PHE A 149 -11.69 6.16 -2.62
N LYS A 150 -11.05 5.98 -3.78
CA LYS A 150 -11.68 5.40 -4.97
C LYS A 150 -12.23 4.00 -4.72
N ALA A 151 -11.50 3.16 -3.97
CA ALA A 151 -11.97 1.83 -3.56
C ALA A 151 -13.23 1.92 -2.69
N ALA A 152 -13.27 2.85 -1.74
CA ALA A 152 -14.47 3.09 -0.93
C ALA A 152 -15.65 3.60 -1.76
N ILE A 153 -15.41 4.46 -2.77
CA ILE A 153 -16.48 4.93 -3.65
C ILE A 153 -16.97 3.83 -4.59
N ASN A 154 -16.10 2.93 -5.07
CA ASN A 154 -16.55 1.77 -5.84
C ASN A 154 -17.49 0.90 -5.01
N ALA A 155 -17.14 0.60 -3.75
CA ALA A 155 -18.02 -0.14 -2.86
C ALA A 155 -19.37 0.57 -2.64
N ALA A 156 -19.40 1.92 -2.66
CA ALA A 156 -20.66 2.66 -2.56
C ALA A 156 -21.54 2.50 -3.82
N VAL A 157 -20.91 2.30 -4.98
CA VAL A 157 -21.61 2.00 -6.23
C VAL A 157 -22.13 0.58 -6.21
N ASP A 158 -21.30 -0.37 -5.77
CA ASP A 158 -21.68 -1.78 -5.63
C ASP A 158 -22.82 -1.97 -4.62
N ASP A 159 -22.86 -1.15 -3.56
CA ASP A 159 -23.95 -1.10 -2.56
C ASP A 159 -25.19 -0.30 -3.01
N GLU A 160 -25.20 0.21 -4.24
CA GLU A 160 -26.27 1.02 -4.86
C GLU A 160 -26.55 2.34 -4.12
N ILE A 161 -25.56 2.87 -3.41
CA ILE A 161 -25.63 4.17 -2.72
C ILE A 161 -25.33 5.31 -3.71
N LEU A 162 -24.51 5.04 -4.72
CA LEU A 162 -24.16 5.95 -5.80
C LEU A 162 -24.35 5.28 -7.16
N ASP A 163 -24.87 6.01 -8.15
CA ASP A 163 -25.01 5.45 -9.51
C ASP A 163 -23.66 5.13 -10.18
N ARG A 164 -22.64 5.94 -9.88
CA ARG A 164 -21.32 5.82 -10.51
C ARG A 164 -20.20 6.44 -9.70
N ASN A 165 -18.99 5.94 -9.92
CA ASN A 165 -17.78 6.55 -9.37
C ASN A 165 -17.31 7.74 -10.24
N ARG A 166 -17.58 8.95 -9.74
CA ARG A 166 -17.22 10.24 -10.39
C ARG A 166 -15.71 10.56 -10.33
N PHE A 167 -14.94 9.83 -9.53
CA PHE A 167 -13.53 10.14 -9.23
C PHE A 167 -12.53 9.25 -9.98
N THR A 168 -12.99 8.42 -10.93
CA THR A 168 -12.16 7.46 -11.68
C THR A 168 -11.09 8.11 -12.56
N LYS A 169 -11.40 9.27 -13.16
CA LYS A 169 -10.55 9.99 -14.14
C LYS A 169 -9.85 11.20 -13.52
N ILE A 170 -9.32 11.09 -12.30
CA ILE A 170 -8.50 12.13 -11.68
C ILE A 170 -7.03 11.80 -11.93
N LYS A 171 -6.35 12.66 -12.68
CA LYS A 171 -4.91 12.56 -12.93
C LYS A 171 -4.15 13.28 -11.83
N ILE A 172 -3.23 12.58 -11.18
CA ILE A 172 -2.26 13.15 -10.24
C ILE A 172 -0.90 12.92 -10.91
N GLN A 173 -0.30 14.00 -11.41
CA GLN A 173 0.99 13.92 -12.09
C GLN A 173 2.06 13.47 -11.09
N LYS A 174 2.88 12.51 -11.50
CA LYS A 174 4.04 12.05 -10.75
C LYS A 174 5.25 12.34 -11.61
N GLU A 175 6.21 13.07 -11.07
CA GLU A 175 7.52 13.18 -11.70
C GLU A 175 8.17 11.79 -11.76
N LYS A 176 8.75 11.45 -12.92
CA LYS A 176 9.60 10.26 -13.03
C LYS A 176 10.89 10.56 -12.24
N LYS A 177 10.92 10.19 -10.96
CA LYS A 177 12.16 10.14 -10.19
C LYS A 177 12.94 8.90 -10.64
N GLU A 178 14.22 9.07 -11.01
CA GLU A 178 15.15 7.95 -11.15
C GLU A 178 15.20 7.18 -9.82
N ASP A 179 15.03 5.86 -9.86
CA ASP A 179 15.19 5.05 -8.66
C ASP A 179 16.67 4.93 -8.33
N ARG A 180 17.14 5.75 -7.38
CA ARG A 180 18.54 5.75 -6.92
C ARG A 180 18.76 4.86 -5.69
N ASN A 181 17.76 4.08 -5.27
CA ASN A 181 17.81 3.27 -4.07
C ASN A 181 18.49 1.91 -4.32
N PHE A 182 19.72 1.91 -4.84
CA PHE A 182 20.58 0.74 -5.00
C PHE A 182 22.05 1.18 -5.07
N LEU A 183 22.99 0.30 -4.73
CA LEU A 183 24.43 0.55 -4.85
C LEU A 183 24.97 -0.05 -6.14
N THR A 184 25.92 0.63 -6.77
CA THR A 184 26.77 0.07 -7.82
C THR A 184 27.79 -0.92 -7.24
N PRO A 185 28.46 -1.75 -8.06
CA PRO A 185 29.53 -2.62 -7.58
C PRO A 185 30.63 -1.87 -6.82
N ASP A 186 31.07 -0.70 -7.31
CA ASP A 186 32.11 0.11 -6.67
C ASP A 186 31.65 0.66 -5.31
N GLU A 187 30.42 1.18 -5.24
CA GLU A 187 29.82 1.63 -3.98
C GLU A 187 29.65 0.46 -2.99
N LEU A 188 29.37 -0.75 -3.48
CA LEU A 188 29.23 -1.94 -2.65
C LEU A 188 30.58 -2.38 -2.05
N ASN A 189 31.67 -2.25 -2.81
CA ASN A 189 33.04 -2.50 -2.35
C ASN A 189 33.47 -1.53 -1.24
N ILE A 190 32.90 -0.33 -1.17
CA ILE A 190 33.08 0.61 -0.05
C ILE A 190 32.14 0.24 1.12
N PHE A 191 30.88 -0.07 0.80
CA PHE A 191 29.82 -0.31 1.79
C PHE A 191 30.06 -1.55 2.66
N LEU A 192 30.41 -2.69 2.07
CA LEU A 192 30.51 -3.96 2.83
C LEU A 192 31.64 -3.96 3.88
N PRO A 193 32.87 -3.52 3.59
CA PRO A 193 33.91 -3.39 4.61
C PRO A 193 33.53 -2.42 5.73
N ALA A 194 32.92 -1.29 5.38
CA ALA A 194 32.45 -0.32 6.37
C ALA A 194 31.30 -0.89 7.23
N ALA A 195 30.38 -1.64 6.62
CA ALA A 195 29.32 -2.34 7.34
C ALA A 195 29.91 -3.34 8.35
N LYS A 196 30.92 -4.11 7.96
CA LYS A 196 31.64 -5.04 8.85
C LYS A 196 32.30 -4.33 10.02
N LYS A 197 32.91 -3.16 9.77
CA LYS A 197 33.63 -2.38 10.78
C LYS A 197 32.72 -1.66 11.77
N TYR A 198 31.60 -1.09 11.30
CA TYR A 198 30.82 -0.13 12.10
C TYR A 198 29.46 -0.65 12.57
N LEU A 199 28.94 -1.74 11.99
CA LEU A 199 27.65 -2.29 12.41
C LEU A 199 27.83 -3.35 13.51
N SER A 200 26.80 -3.52 14.34
CA SER A 200 26.75 -4.68 15.25
C SER A 200 26.75 -5.98 14.47
N ILE A 201 27.21 -7.08 15.07
CA ILE A 201 27.23 -8.40 14.40
C ILE A 201 25.86 -8.78 13.83
N THR A 202 24.75 -8.56 14.57
CA THR A 202 23.38 -8.77 14.07
C THR A 202 23.12 -7.92 12.81
N SER A 203 23.43 -6.62 12.85
CA SER A 203 23.13 -5.72 11.74
C SER A 203 24.01 -6.00 10.52
N TYR A 204 25.28 -6.36 10.73
CA TYR A 204 26.20 -6.77 9.67
C TYR A 204 25.76 -8.08 9.02
N THR A 205 25.50 -9.14 9.80
CA THR A 205 25.03 -10.43 9.27
C THR A 205 23.72 -10.25 8.49
N LEU A 206 22.78 -9.46 9.00
CA LEU A 206 21.52 -9.17 8.30
C LEU A 206 21.74 -8.37 7.00
N THR A 207 22.66 -7.40 7.02
CA THR A 207 23.06 -6.64 5.82
C THR A 207 23.66 -7.56 4.76
N LEU A 208 24.56 -8.46 5.16
CA LEU A 208 25.19 -9.42 4.27
C LEU A 208 24.16 -10.38 3.67
N LEU A 209 23.27 -10.93 4.50
CA LEU A 209 22.17 -11.79 4.05
C LEU A 209 21.32 -11.08 2.98
N LEU A 210 20.83 -9.87 3.25
CA LEU A 210 19.97 -9.13 2.32
C LEU A 210 20.71 -8.81 1.00
N THR A 211 22.00 -8.48 1.08
CA THR A 211 22.82 -8.13 -0.08
C THR A 211 23.05 -9.33 -1.00
N PHE A 212 23.39 -10.49 -0.44
CA PHE A 212 23.79 -11.67 -1.23
C PHE A 212 22.61 -12.52 -1.71
N THR A 213 21.46 -12.38 -1.08
CA THR A 213 20.26 -13.18 -1.40
C THR A 213 19.15 -12.38 -2.07
N GLY A 214 19.16 -11.06 -1.94
CA GLY A 214 18.08 -10.20 -2.39
C GLY A 214 16.76 -10.42 -1.64
N PHE A 215 16.79 -10.95 -0.40
CA PHE A 215 15.57 -11.16 0.39
C PHE A 215 14.79 -9.87 0.63
N ARG A 216 13.47 -9.99 0.77
CA ARG A 216 12.69 -8.89 1.37
C ARG A 216 13.04 -8.83 2.85
N LYS A 217 13.04 -7.62 3.40
CA LYS A 217 13.30 -7.36 4.82
C LYS A 217 12.54 -8.34 5.73
N GLY A 218 11.21 -8.43 5.58
CA GLY A 218 10.37 -9.31 6.40
C GLY A 218 10.67 -10.81 6.24
N GLU A 219 11.17 -11.25 5.09
CA GLU A 219 11.61 -12.65 4.89
C GLU A 219 12.85 -12.92 5.74
N ALA A 220 13.85 -12.02 5.71
CA ALA A 220 15.05 -12.15 6.51
C ALA A 220 14.77 -12.14 8.02
N PHE A 221 13.88 -11.25 8.50
CA PHE A 221 13.47 -11.24 9.92
C PHE A 221 12.60 -12.45 10.32
N GLY A 222 12.06 -13.18 9.35
CA GLY A 222 11.25 -14.37 9.59
C GLY A 222 12.08 -15.66 9.71
N LEU A 223 13.34 -15.67 9.27
CA LEU A 223 14.15 -16.88 9.25
C LEU A 223 14.36 -17.48 10.66
N GLN A 224 14.27 -18.80 10.72
CA GLN A 224 14.68 -19.63 11.86
C GLN A 224 15.94 -20.45 11.50
N TRP A 225 16.63 -20.98 12.49
CA TRP A 225 17.85 -21.76 12.24
C TRP A 225 17.60 -23.03 11.42
N ASN A 226 16.44 -23.68 11.57
CA ASN A 226 16.01 -24.82 10.78
C ASN A 226 15.82 -24.51 9.28
N ASP A 227 15.72 -23.23 8.89
CA ASP A 227 15.62 -22.83 7.48
C ASP A 227 17.00 -22.88 6.77
N VAL A 228 18.10 -22.95 7.52
CA VAL A 228 19.47 -22.87 7.00
C VAL A 228 20.12 -24.25 6.96
N CYS A 229 20.39 -24.73 5.76
CA CYS A 229 21.15 -25.96 5.56
C CYS A 229 22.62 -25.63 5.24
N PHE A 230 23.49 -25.64 6.25
CA PHE A 230 24.92 -25.36 6.07
C PHE A 230 25.63 -26.37 5.15
N LYS A 231 25.22 -27.65 5.16
CA LYS A 231 25.81 -28.70 4.30
C LYS A 231 25.49 -28.46 2.82
N LYS A 232 24.24 -28.12 2.50
CA LYS A 232 23.79 -27.85 1.13
C LYS A 232 24.03 -26.40 0.70
N LYS A 233 24.46 -25.53 1.64
CA LYS A 233 24.60 -24.08 1.46
C LYS A 233 23.31 -23.45 0.93
N THR A 234 22.19 -23.75 1.59
CA THR A 234 20.87 -23.24 1.19
C THR A 234 20.10 -22.60 2.33
N ILE A 235 19.27 -21.62 2.01
CA ILE A 235 18.32 -20.97 2.93
C ILE A 235 16.91 -21.10 2.36
N THR A 236 16.00 -21.65 3.16
CA THR A 236 14.59 -21.81 2.80
C THR A 236 13.79 -20.59 3.24
N VAL A 237 13.02 -19.99 2.33
CA VAL A 237 12.09 -18.91 2.65
C VAL A 237 10.68 -19.50 2.70
N ASN A 238 10.09 -19.55 3.89
CA ASN A 238 8.74 -20.10 4.12
C ASN A 238 7.86 -19.18 4.99
N ARG A 239 8.42 -18.11 5.55
CA ARG A 239 7.75 -17.20 6.48
C ARG A 239 8.26 -15.78 6.35
N THR A 240 7.47 -14.85 6.88
CA THR A 240 7.83 -13.44 7.01
C THR A 240 7.53 -12.97 8.42
N ARG A 241 8.27 -11.99 8.93
CA ARG A 241 7.99 -11.36 10.21
C ARG A 241 7.89 -9.85 10.05
N ASP A 242 6.84 -9.27 10.62
CA ASP A 242 6.65 -7.82 10.72
C ASP A 242 6.37 -7.42 12.18
N ILE A 243 5.98 -6.16 12.40
CA ILE A 243 5.65 -5.62 13.72
C ILE A 243 4.50 -6.36 14.43
N HIS A 244 3.73 -7.15 13.69
CA HIS A 244 2.61 -7.93 14.21
C HIS A 244 2.95 -9.42 14.37
N GLY A 245 4.22 -9.81 14.21
CA GLY A 245 4.68 -11.19 14.38
C GLY A 245 4.91 -11.94 13.08
N ILE A 246 4.96 -13.27 13.19
CA ILE A 246 5.22 -14.18 12.07
C ILE A 246 3.95 -14.33 11.22
N ARG A 247 4.12 -14.36 9.90
CA ARG A 247 3.07 -14.47 8.89
C ARG A 247 3.50 -15.35 7.75
N THR A 248 2.53 -15.95 7.07
CA THR A 248 2.77 -16.60 5.78
C THR A 248 3.16 -15.57 4.72
N PRO A 249 4.08 -15.92 3.80
CA PRO A 249 4.42 -15.09 2.67
C PRO A 249 3.20 -14.69 1.83
N LYS A 250 3.31 -13.57 1.11
CA LYS A 250 2.16 -12.97 0.43
C LYS A 250 1.72 -13.75 -0.82
N SER A 251 2.62 -14.49 -1.46
CA SER A 251 2.37 -15.23 -2.70
C SER A 251 3.06 -16.59 -2.67
N GLU A 252 2.53 -17.55 -3.42
CA GLU A 252 3.13 -18.87 -3.58
C GLU A 252 4.59 -18.78 -4.06
N LYS A 253 4.89 -17.89 -5.02
CA LYS A 253 6.25 -17.62 -5.50
C LYS A 253 7.24 -17.12 -4.42
N SER A 254 6.74 -16.74 -3.24
CA SER A 254 7.63 -16.33 -2.15
C SER A 254 8.26 -17.54 -1.45
N TYR A 255 7.63 -18.73 -1.52
CA TYR A 255 8.19 -19.98 -1.01
C TYR A 255 9.28 -20.46 -1.95
N ARG A 256 10.52 -20.51 -1.48
CA ARG A 256 11.69 -20.83 -2.32
C ARG A 256 12.88 -21.27 -1.50
N ASN A 257 13.77 -22.04 -2.13
CA ASN A 257 15.05 -22.42 -1.55
C ASN A 257 16.18 -21.72 -2.31
N ILE A 258 17.09 -21.06 -1.59
CA ILE A 258 18.11 -20.20 -2.20
C ILE A 258 19.50 -20.70 -1.86
N LYS A 259 20.29 -20.96 -2.90
CA LYS A 259 21.72 -21.25 -2.76
C LYS A 259 22.48 -19.97 -2.36
N VAL A 260 23.39 -20.14 -1.41
CA VAL A 260 24.25 -19.09 -0.86
C VAL A 260 25.71 -19.50 -0.97
N ASP A 261 26.58 -18.51 -1.06
CA ASP A 261 28.03 -18.68 -1.15
C ASP A 261 28.69 -18.88 0.23
N ASP A 262 29.98 -19.22 0.20
CA ASP A 262 30.76 -19.50 1.41
C ASP A 262 30.97 -18.28 2.31
N VAL A 263 30.98 -17.06 1.76
CA VAL A 263 31.15 -15.84 2.57
C VAL A 263 29.95 -15.69 3.51
N LEU A 264 28.73 -15.83 2.98
CA LEU A 264 27.52 -15.75 3.79
C LEU A 264 27.39 -16.95 4.75
N VAL A 265 27.71 -18.17 4.30
CA VAL A 265 27.69 -19.37 5.16
C VAL A 265 28.63 -19.21 6.36
N ASN A 266 29.86 -18.74 6.13
CA ASN A 266 30.83 -18.55 7.20
C ASN A 266 30.39 -17.46 8.18
N GLN A 267 29.86 -16.34 7.67
CA GLN A 267 29.31 -15.30 8.54
C GLN A 267 28.11 -15.79 9.37
N LEU A 268 27.22 -16.61 8.79
CA LEU A 268 26.10 -17.20 9.52
C LEU A 268 26.56 -18.17 10.62
N LYS A 269 27.62 -18.96 10.39
CA LYS A 269 28.23 -19.81 11.43
C LYS A 269 28.81 -18.98 12.57
N THR A 270 29.59 -17.94 12.26
CA THR A 270 30.11 -16.99 13.26
C THR A 270 28.98 -16.35 14.05
N TYR A 271 27.91 -15.94 13.37
CA TYR A 271 26.75 -15.35 14.01
C TYR A 271 25.99 -16.36 14.89
N GLN A 272 25.88 -17.63 14.47
CA GLN A 272 25.27 -18.68 15.26
C GLN A 272 26.00 -18.91 16.59
N LEU A 273 27.34 -18.89 16.58
CA LEU A 273 28.15 -18.99 17.79
C LEU A 273 27.86 -17.82 18.74
N TRP A 274 27.87 -16.60 18.23
CA TRP A 274 27.49 -15.41 19.02
C TRP A 274 26.08 -15.51 19.59
N CYS A 275 25.10 -16.03 18.83
CA CYS A 275 23.75 -16.25 19.32
C CYS A 275 23.70 -17.28 20.46
N LYS A 276 24.47 -18.37 20.36
CA LYS A 276 24.60 -19.38 21.43
C LYS A 276 25.18 -18.76 22.70
N GLU A 277 26.23 -17.95 22.60
CA GLU A 277 26.86 -17.25 23.73
C GLU A 277 25.87 -16.30 24.42
N ILE A 278 25.16 -15.47 23.64
CA ILE A 278 24.16 -14.53 24.19
C ILE A 278 23.04 -15.28 24.91
N LYS A 279 22.44 -16.30 24.27
CA LYS A 279 21.37 -17.10 24.88
C LYS A 279 21.84 -17.77 26.17
N LEU A 280 23.04 -18.35 26.15
CA LEU A 280 23.63 -19.02 27.31
C LEU A 280 23.86 -18.05 28.46
N SER A 281 24.38 -16.84 28.18
CA SER A 281 24.57 -15.80 29.20
C SER A 281 23.25 -15.33 29.85
N LEU A 282 22.12 -15.56 29.17
CA LEU A 282 20.77 -15.26 29.64
C LEU A 282 20.06 -16.49 30.24
N GLY A 283 20.77 -17.59 30.47
CA GLY A 283 20.22 -18.83 31.05
C GLY A 283 19.33 -19.63 30.09
N SER A 284 19.55 -19.52 28.78
CA SER A 284 18.76 -20.21 27.75
C SER A 284 19.65 -20.87 26.68
N HIS A 285 19.11 -21.83 25.94
CA HIS A 285 19.79 -22.44 24.80
C HIS A 285 19.25 -21.91 23.48
N LEU A 286 20.08 -21.99 22.44
CA LEU A 286 19.65 -21.70 21.07
C LEU A 286 19.02 -22.95 20.46
N ASN A 287 17.76 -22.86 20.06
CA ASN A 287 17.01 -23.94 19.44
C ASN A 287 16.94 -23.79 17.91
N GLU A 288 16.57 -24.86 17.21
CA GLU A 288 16.46 -24.83 15.73
C GLU A 288 15.30 -23.96 15.24
N ASP A 289 14.24 -23.82 16.02
CA ASP A 289 13.07 -22.99 15.74
C ASP A 289 13.22 -21.54 16.24
N ASP A 290 14.35 -21.19 16.85
CA ASP A 290 14.64 -19.79 17.21
C ASP A 290 14.80 -18.93 15.94
N ILE A 291 14.26 -17.71 16.01
CA ILE A 291 14.50 -16.68 14.99
C ILE A 291 16.00 -16.35 14.95
N ILE A 292 16.59 -16.33 13.74
CA ILE A 292 18.03 -16.12 13.55
C ILE A 292 18.47 -14.78 14.12
N PHE A 293 17.79 -13.69 13.76
CA PHE A 293 18.24 -12.34 14.08
C PHE A 293 17.69 -11.84 15.42
N ILE A 294 18.56 -11.83 16.42
CA ILE A 294 18.26 -11.42 17.80
C ILE A 294 18.96 -10.11 18.20
N ASN A 295 18.40 -9.42 19.20
CA ASN A 295 19.04 -8.32 19.91
C ASN A 295 19.95 -8.85 21.04
N ARG A 296 20.59 -7.94 21.80
CA ARG A 296 21.46 -8.31 22.92
C ARG A 296 20.73 -8.97 24.10
N ASP A 297 19.41 -8.82 24.17
CA ASP A 297 18.56 -9.44 25.19
C ASP A 297 18.07 -10.83 24.76
N GLY A 298 18.64 -11.41 23.69
CA GLY A 298 18.25 -12.74 23.19
C GLY A 298 16.89 -12.79 22.49
N ARG A 299 16.24 -11.63 22.25
CA ARG A 299 14.90 -11.53 21.65
C ARG A 299 14.98 -11.20 20.16
N PRO A 300 14.00 -11.62 19.34
CA PRO A 300 13.96 -11.28 17.91
C PRO A 300 14.03 -9.76 17.68
N CYS A 301 14.97 -9.32 16.86
CA CYS A 301 15.22 -7.89 16.67
C CYS A 301 14.04 -7.18 15.96
N HIS A 302 13.89 -5.88 16.22
CA HIS A 302 12.86 -5.06 15.59
C HIS A 302 13.18 -4.75 14.12
N ASP A 303 12.15 -4.57 13.32
CA ASP A 303 12.25 -4.42 11.87
C ASP A 303 12.92 -3.10 11.40
N TYR A 304 13.11 -2.14 12.31
CA TYR A 304 13.74 -0.85 12.04
C TYR A 304 15.24 -0.79 12.37
N ILE A 305 15.83 -1.87 12.89
CA ILE A 305 17.25 -1.90 13.31
C ILE A 305 18.19 -1.44 12.18
N LEU A 306 17.97 -1.91 10.95
CA LEU A 306 18.80 -1.52 9.81
C LEU A 306 18.56 -0.08 9.35
N ASN A 307 17.34 0.45 9.44
CA ASN A 307 17.06 1.84 9.04
C ASN A 307 17.89 2.82 9.88
N ARG A 308 17.98 2.57 11.19
CA ARG A 308 18.80 3.39 12.09
C ARG A 308 20.30 3.18 11.83
N ALA A 309 20.72 1.93 11.64
CA ALA A 309 22.10 1.58 11.37
C ALA A 309 22.62 2.21 10.07
N PHE A 310 21.85 2.13 8.98
CA PHE A 310 22.23 2.64 7.66
C PHE A 310 22.38 4.15 7.65
N ARG A 311 21.44 4.88 8.27
CA ARG A 311 21.52 6.34 8.37
C ARG A 311 22.84 6.82 8.98
N ASN A 312 23.34 6.10 9.99
CA ASN A 312 24.63 6.44 10.62
C ASN A 312 25.83 5.97 9.77
N LEU A 313 25.72 4.81 9.13
CA LEU A 313 26.78 4.25 8.29
C LEU A 313 27.03 5.12 7.05
N PHE A 314 25.98 5.48 6.31
CA PHE A 314 26.10 6.29 5.08
C PHE A 314 26.68 7.67 5.35
N LYS A 315 26.30 8.31 6.46
CA LYS A 315 26.92 9.56 6.92
C LYS A 315 28.43 9.47 7.15
N LYS A 316 28.95 8.29 7.50
CA LYS A 316 30.39 8.07 7.73
C LYS A 316 31.18 7.81 6.45
N ILE A 317 30.59 7.13 5.48
CA ILE A 317 31.32 6.67 4.27
C ILE A 317 31.16 7.60 3.07
N GLY A 318 30.25 8.57 3.12
CA GLY A 318 30.13 9.62 2.10
C GLY A 318 29.55 9.17 0.75
N ILE A 319 29.00 7.96 0.65
CA ILE A 319 28.26 7.50 -0.54
C ILE A 319 26.75 7.72 -0.37
N LYS A 320 26.00 7.62 -1.47
CA LYS A 320 24.54 7.84 -1.46
C LYS A 320 23.83 6.89 -0.48
N GLU A 321 22.89 7.43 0.28
CA GLU A 321 22.11 6.64 1.23
C GLU A 321 21.09 5.76 0.51
N ILE A 322 21.05 4.47 0.85
CA ILE A 322 19.99 3.55 0.43
C ILE A 322 19.26 2.97 1.64
N THR A 323 18.04 2.52 1.40
CA THR A 323 17.24 1.78 2.39
C THR A 323 17.64 0.30 2.44
N PRO A 324 17.23 -0.47 3.46
CA PRO A 324 17.41 -1.93 3.45
C PRO A 324 16.78 -2.62 2.24
N HIS A 325 15.68 -2.08 1.69
CA HIS A 325 15.11 -2.59 0.45
C HIS A 325 16.00 -2.30 -0.77
N GLY A 326 16.82 -1.26 -0.69
CA GLY A 326 17.78 -0.94 -1.73
C GLY A 326 18.85 -2.01 -1.91
N LEU A 327 19.18 -2.81 -0.89
CA LEU A 327 20.09 -3.95 -1.05
C LEU A 327 19.52 -5.05 -1.96
N ARG A 328 18.21 -5.28 -1.90
CA ARG A 328 17.55 -6.17 -2.86
C ARG A 328 17.60 -5.62 -4.27
N HIS A 329 17.48 -4.29 -4.42
CA HIS A 329 17.64 -3.63 -5.70
C HIS A 329 19.09 -3.81 -6.20
N THR A 330 20.09 -3.53 -5.36
CA THR A 330 21.52 -3.78 -5.63
C THR A 330 21.74 -5.20 -6.14
N HIS A 331 21.25 -6.21 -5.42
CA HIS A 331 21.37 -7.62 -5.79
C HIS A 331 20.82 -7.89 -7.19
N ALA A 332 19.61 -7.42 -7.47
CA ALA A 332 18.96 -7.62 -8.77
C ALA A 332 19.72 -6.92 -9.91
N THR A 333 20.11 -5.67 -9.71
CA THR A 333 20.83 -4.88 -10.73
C THR A 333 22.20 -5.48 -11.03
N ILE A 334 22.91 -6.00 -10.03
CA ILE A 334 24.18 -6.71 -10.24
C ILE A 334 23.95 -7.99 -11.05
N LEU A 335 22.93 -8.79 -10.75
CA LEU A 335 22.64 -10.01 -11.53
C LEU A 335 22.26 -9.66 -12.99
N ILE A 336 21.47 -8.61 -13.20
CA ILE A 336 21.12 -8.12 -14.54
C ILE A 336 22.38 -7.67 -15.29
N GLY A 337 23.25 -6.89 -14.65
CA GLY A 337 24.51 -6.44 -15.25
C GLY A 337 25.44 -7.59 -15.62
N ASN A 338 25.38 -8.71 -14.88
CA ASN A 338 26.09 -9.95 -15.18
C ASN A 338 25.33 -10.88 -16.14
N ARG A 339 24.28 -10.37 -16.81
CA ARG A 339 23.51 -11.08 -17.84
C ARG A 339 22.86 -12.39 -17.34
N VAL A 340 22.57 -12.50 -16.05
CA VAL A 340 21.83 -13.63 -15.51
C VAL A 340 20.40 -13.63 -16.06
N PRO A 341 19.87 -14.77 -16.53
CA PRO A 341 18.53 -14.82 -17.11
C PRO A 341 17.46 -14.26 -16.18
N VAL A 342 16.57 -13.42 -16.71
CA VAL A 342 15.52 -12.73 -15.95
C VAL A 342 14.62 -13.71 -15.18
N ILE A 343 14.41 -14.91 -15.72
CA ILE A 343 13.62 -15.95 -15.08
C ILE A 343 14.28 -16.45 -13.79
N GLU A 344 15.60 -16.64 -13.79
CA GLU A 344 16.37 -17.05 -12.61
C GLU A 344 16.40 -15.95 -11.56
N ILE A 345 16.55 -14.69 -11.98
CA ILE A 345 16.47 -13.53 -11.08
C ILE A 345 15.08 -13.46 -10.44
N ALA A 346 14.01 -13.66 -11.22
CA ALA A 346 12.64 -13.64 -10.74
C ALA A 346 12.38 -14.74 -9.72
N GLU A 347 12.82 -15.98 -9.99
CA GLU A 347 12.72 -17.12 -9.08
C GLU A 347 13.50 -16.86 -7.78
N ARG A 348 14.77 -16.42 -7.88
CA ARG A 348 15.60 -16.09 -6.72
C ARG A 348 14.97 -15.00 -5.85
N LEU A 349 14.37 -14.00 -6.46
CA LEU A 349 13.75 -12.89 -5.74
C LEU A 349 12.31 -13.22 -5.27
N GLY A 350 11.69 -14.29 -5.74
CA GLY A 350 10.27 -14.58 -5.49
C GLY A 350 9.36 -13.51 -6.09
N ASN A 351 9.60 -13.19 -7.37
CA ASN A 351 8.90 -12.21 -8.19
C ASN A 351 8.42 -12.86 -9.51
N SER A 352 7.59 -12.15 -10.27
CA SER A 352 7.34 -12.52 -11.69
C SER A 352 8.41 -11.88 -12.58
N PRO A 353 8.75 -12.49 -13.74
CA PRO A 353 9.63 -11.85 -14.73
C PRO A 353 9.15 -10.45 -15.14
N GLN A 354 7.84 -10.27 -15.34
CA GLN A 354 7.24 -8.96 -15.61
C GLN A 354 7.55 -7.93 -14.51
N MET A 355 7.54 -8.34 -13.24
CA MET A 355 7.91 -7.44 -12.14
C MET A 355 9.38 -7.07 -12.20
N ILE A 356 10.27 -7.98 -12.62
CA ILE A 356 11.70 -7.66 -12.80
C ILE A 356 11.86 -6.59 -13.88
N TYR A 357 11.27 -6.78 -15.06
CA TYR A 357 11.32 -5.76 -16.13
C TYR A 357 10.73 -4.41 -15.69
N ASN A 358 9.59 -4.42 -15.00
CA ASN A 358 8.94 -3.18 -14.57
C ASN A 358 9.74 -2.41 -13.51
N VAL A 359 10.45 -3.11 -12.63
CA VAL A 359 11.20 -2.49 -11.52
C VAL A 359 12.61 -2.10 -11.94
N TYR A 360 13.27 -2.95 -12.74
CA TYR A 360 14.68 -2.82 -13.10
C TYR A 360 14.91 -2.46 -14.57
N GLY A 361 13.87 -1.98 -15.28
CA GLY A 361 13.95 -1.61 -16.70
C GLY A 361 15.17 -0.77 -17.06
N HIS A 362 15.48 0.25 -16.25
CA HIS A 362 16.65 1.12 -16.43
C HIS A 362 18.00 0.39 -16.46
N SER A 363 18.10 -0.78 -15.82
CA SER A 363 19.32 -1.60 -15.85
C SER A 363 19.47 -2.35 -17.17
N PHE A 364 18.36 -2.64 -17.86
CA PHE A 364 18.36 -3.27 -19.19
C PHE A 364 18.66 -2.26 -20.30
N ASP A 365 18.19 -1.01 -20.17
CA ASP A 365 18.50 0.07 -21.14
C ASP A 365 20.02 0.23 -21.34
N LYS A 366 20.82 -0.02 -20.30
CA LYS A 366 22.29 0.02 -20.38
C LYS A 366 22.89 -1.13 -21.22
N LEU A 367 22.23 -2.29 -21.25
CA LEU A 367 22.67 -3.47 -22.01
C LEU A 367 22.28 -3.40 -23.49
N GLU A 368 21.28 -2.58 -23.85
CA GLU A 368 20.80 -2.44 -25.23
C GLU A 368 21.91 -1.93 -26.16
N ASN A 369 22.69 -0.94 -25.72
CA ASN A 369 23.84 -0.41 -26.48
C ASN A 369 24.94 -1.46 -26.72
N GLU A 370 25.09 -2.45 -25.84
CA GLU A 370 26.04 -3.56 -26.02
C GLU A 370 25.48 -4.65 -26.96
N SER A 371 24.15 -4.82 -26.97
CA SER A 371 23.48 -5.87 -27.74
C SER A 371 23.62 -5.66 -29.25
N VAL A 372 23.61 -4.41 -29.71
CA VAL A 372 23.86 -4.03 -31.11
C VAL A 372 25.27 -4.46 -31.57
N LYS A 373 26.27 -4.32 -30.69
CA LYS A 373 27.64 -4.78 -30.99
C LYS A 373 27.72 -6.30 -30.99
N GLY A 374 27.01 -6.96 -30.08
CA GLY A 374 27.01 -8.42 -29.94
C GLY A 374 26.63 -9.17 -31.23
N PHE A 375 25.53 -8.78 -31.88
CA PHE A 375 25.11 -9.40 -33.15
C PHE A 375 26.15 -9.15 -34.25
N THR A 376 26.60 -7.91 -34.38
CA THR A 376 27.60 -7.50 -35.39
C THR A 376 28.93 -8.25 -35.25
N SER A 377 29.31 -8.63 -34.02
CA SER A 377 30.53 -9.42 -33.74
C SER A 377 30.35 -10.92 -33.99
N SER A 378 29.10 -11.38 -34.11
CA SER A 378 28.75 -12.80 -34.23
C SER A 378 28.50 -13.23 -35.67
N VAL A 379 28.58 -12.29 -36.62
CA VAL A 379 28.38 -12.52 -38.04
C VAL A 379 29.65 -12.11 -38.75
N ASP A 380 30.14 -12.95 -39.66
CA ASP A 380 31.26 -12.58 -40.53
C ASP A 380 30.78 -11.52 -41.52
N LEU A 381 31.11 -10.27 -41.22
CA LEU A 381 30.72 -9.13 -42.04
C LEU A 381 31.44 -9.10 -43.39
N ASP A 382 32.58 -9.80 -43.51
CA ASP A 382 33.32 -9.87 -44.76
C ASP A 382 32.69 -10.89 -45.73
N ALA A 383 31.83 -11.79 -45.25
CA ALA A 383 30.98 -12.66 -46.08
C ALA A 383 29.76 -11.93 -46.69
N ILE A 384 29.52 -10.67 -46.30
CA ILE A 384 28.38 -9.85 -46.74
C ILE A 384 28.81 -8.52 -47.40
N LYS A 385 30.12 -8.32 -47.58
CA LYS A 385 30.70 -7.27 -48.43
C LYS A 385 31.07 -7.88 -49.78
#